data_AF-A0A1W1CU90-F1
#
_entry.id   AF-A0A1W1CU90-F1
#
_cell.length_a   1.000
_cell.length_b   1.000
_cell.length_c   1.000
_cell.angle_alpha   90.00
_cell.angle_beta   90.00
_cell.angle_gamma   90.00
#
_symmetry.space_group_name_H-M   'P 1'
#
loop_
_entity.id
_entity.type
_entity.pdbx_description
1 polymer ?
#
loop_
_entity_poly.entity_id
_entity_poly.type
_entity_poly.pdbx_seq_one_letter_code
_entity_poly.pdbx_strand_id
1 'polypeptide(L)'
;MASPFEADFVTAIPDIIDLELLNAKMQLFLGEHDFKNFKKNGSDEKTTLRFIYKAFAYKHKGYIILNFEANGFLRSQIRMMVGSLLKLNEKELLEKLTDKNHKVDSAPPNGLYLAKIKY
;
A
#
# COMPACT_ATOMS: atom_id res chain seq x y z
N MET A 1 6.42 12.15 -16.48
CA MET A 1 7.68 11.85 -15.78
C MET A 1 7.79 12.75 -14.57
N ALA A 2 8.25 12.24 -13.43
CA ALA A 2 8.59 13.09 -12.29
C ALA A 2 9.80 13.97 -12.65
N SER A 3 9.82 15.22 -12.19
CA SER A 3 10.99 16.09 -12.36
C SER A 3 12.22 15.46 -11.68
N PRO A 4 13.45 15.68 -12.17
CA PRO A 4 14.66 15.25 -11.47
C PRO A 4 14.73 15.72 -10.00
N PHE A 5 14.12 16.87 -9.70
CA PHE A 5 14.04 17.41 -8.34
C PHE A 5 13.07 16.64 -7.42
N GLU A 6 12.16 15.84 -7.99
CA GLU A 6 11.13 15.10 -7.26
C GLU A 6 11.45 13.61 -7.15
N ALA A 7 12.51 13.15 -7.83
CA ALA A 7 12.84 11.73 -7.96
C ALA A 7 13.01 11.02 -6.61
N ASP A 8 13.53 11.73 -5.59
CA ASP A 8 13.71 11.19 -4.24
C ASP A 8 12.44 11.27 -3.37
N PHE A 9 11.38 11.89 -3.88
CA PHE A 9 10.18 12.21 -3.11
C PHE A 9 8.88 11.59 -3.64
N VAL A 10 8.83 11.22 -4.92
CA VAL A 10 7.64 10.65 -5.54
C VAL A 10 7.98 9.45 -6.41
N THR A 11 7.08 8.48 -6.45
CA THR A 11 7.20 7.34 -7.36
C THR A 11 6.54 7.68 -8.68
N ALA A 12 7.32 7.75 -9.75
CA ALA A 12 6.78 7.84 -11.10
C ALA A 12 6.11 6.51 -11.48
N ILE A 13 4.86 6.60 -11.96
CA ILE A 13 4.10 5.45 -12.45
C ILE A 13 3.87 5.69 -13.95
N PRO A 14 4.20 4.73 -14.84
CA PRO A 14 4.06 4.90 -16.28
C PRO A 14 2.61 4.84 -16.75
N ASP A 15 1.75 4.17 -15.99
CA ASP A 15 0.36 3.89 -16.36
C ASP A 15 -0.61 4.97 -15.90
N ILE A 16 -1.69 5.14 -16.67
CA ILE A 16 -2.84 5.93 -16.25
C ILE A 16 -3.57 5.14 -15.16
N ILE A 17 -3.65 5.72 -13.96
CA ILE A 17 -4.34 5.13 -12.82
C ILE A 17 -5.78 5.62 -12.76
N ASP A 18 -6.71 4.67 -12.83
CA ASP A 18 -8.11 4.89 -12.50
C ASP A 18 -8.27 5.00 -10.97
N LEU A 19 -8.68 6.17 -10.49
CA LEU A 19 -8.86 6.44 -9.07
C LEU A 19 -10.02 5.66 -8.45
N GLU A 20 -11.08 5.41 -9.21
CA GLU A 20 -12.27 4.72 -8.70
C GLU A 20 -11.93 3.26 -8.46
N LEU A 21 -11.32 2.61 -9.47
CA LEU A 21 -10.83 1.24 -9.35
C LEU A 21 -9.76 1.10 -8.26
N LEU A 22 -8.84 2.06 -8.15
CA LEU A 22 -7.83 2.05 -7.10
C LEU A 22 -8.48 2.15 -5.71
N ASN A 23 -9.44 3.04 -5.52
CA ASN A 23 -10.15 3.17 -4.26
C ASN A 23 -10.95 1.90 -3.91
N ALA A 24 -11.62 1.28 -4.89
CA ALA A 24 -12.34 0.02 -4.71
C ALA A 24 -11.40 -1.09 -4.19
N LYS A 25 -10.23 -1.26 -4.82
CA LYS A 25 -9.18 -2.18 -4.34
C LYS A 25 -8.67 -1.83 -2.94
N MET A 26 -8.49 -0.54 -2.63
CA MET A 26 -8.02 -0.12 -1.31
C MET A 26 -9.03 -0.42 -0.20
N GLN A 27 -10.34 -0.44 -0.49
CA GLN A 27 -11.37 -0.80 0.50
C GLN A 27 -11.22 -2.24 1.00
N LEU A 28 -10.66 -3.15 0.19
CA LEU A 28 -10.42 -4.54 0.57
C LEU A 28 -9.49 -4.68 1.79
N PHE A 29 -8.70 -3.65 2.09
CA PHE A 29 -7.77 -3.65 3.21
C PHE A 29 -8.36 -3.14 4.53
N LEU A 30 -9.57 -2.56 4.53
CA LEU A 30 -10.17 -2.01 5.74
C LEU A 30 -10.54 -3.12 6.74
N GLY A 31 -10.44 -2.79 8.04
CA GLY A 31 -10.71 -3.74 9.12
C GLY A 31 -9.49 -4.55 9.53
N GLU A 32 -9.73 -5.67 10.20
CA GLU A 32 -8.69 -6.57 10.70
C GLU A 32 -8.36 -7.66 9.69
N HIS A 33 -7.08 -7.77 9.33
CA HIS A 33 -6.60 -8.83 8.43
C HIS A 33 -5.24 -9.37 8.88
N ASP A 34 -4.95 -10.60 8.46
CA ASP A 34 -3.60 -11.15 8.51
C ASP A 34 -2.77 -10.66 7.32
N PHE A 35 -1.83 -9.74 7.57
CA PHE A 35 -0.97 -9.17 6.54
C PHE A 35 0.33 -9.95 6.33
N LYS A 36 0.38 -11.25 6.65
CA LYS A 36 1.57 -12.12 6.47
C LYS A 36 2.18 -12.04 5.06
N ASN A 37 1.35 -11.93 4.02
CA ASN A 37 1.78 -11.87 2.62
C ASN A 37 2.16 -10.45 2.16
N PHE A 38 1.98 -9.45 3.02
CA PHE A 38 2.33 -8.05 2.78
C PHE A 38 3.49 -7.60 3.66
N LYS A 39 4.37 -8.49 4.12
CA LYS A 39 5.59 -8.08 4.85
C LYS A 39 6.86 -8.61 4.20
N LYS A 40 7.97 -7.90 4.43
CA LYS A 40 9.30 -8.46 4.17
C LYS A 40 9.71 -9.35 5.33
N ASN A 41 10.50 -10.38 5.02
CA ASN A 41 11.13 -11.22 6.04
C ASN A 41 12.17 -10.42 6.86
N GLY A 42 12.56 -10.97 8.01
CA GLY A 42 13.58 -10.40 8.90
C GLY A 42 13.03 -9.42 9.94
N SER A 43 11.78 -9.60 10.34
CA SER A 43 11.15 -8.85 11.42
C SER A 43 10.50 -9.81 12.42
N ASP A 44 10.75 -9.57 13.71
CA ASP A 44 10.31 -10.43 14.82
C ASP A 44 8.94 -9.98 15.37
N GLU A 45 7.97 -9.69 14.49
CA GLU A 45 6.61 -9.42 14.97
C GLU A 45 5.92 -10.71 15.41
N LYS A 46 5.43 -10.73 16.66
CA LYS A 46 4.68 -11.86 17.23
C LYS A 46 3.38 -12.18 16.49
N THR A 47 2.81 -11.19 15.80
CA THR A 47 1.57 -11.33 15.02
C THR A 47 1.60 -10.47 13.77
N THR A 48 1.01 -10.99 12.70
CA THR A 48 0.80 -10.32 11.41
C THR A 48 -0.60 -9.71 11.27
N LEU A 49 -1.44 -9.82 12.30
CA LEU A 49 -2.75 -9.18 12.36
C LEU A 49 -2.59 -7.66 12.51
N ARG A 50 -3.23 -6.88 11.64
CA ARG A 50 -3.32 -5.42 11.74
C ARG A 50 -4.73 -4.97 11.44
N PHE A 51 -5.12 -3.87 12.07
CA PHE A 51 -6.41 -3.21 11.83
C PHE A 51 -6.16 -1.92 11.05
N ILE A 52 -6.70 -1.83 9.84
CA ILE A 52 -6.64 -0.61 9.01
C ILE A 52 -7.94 0.17 9.20
N TYR A 53 -7.80 1.38 9.75
CA TYR A 53 -8.89 2.32 9.97
C TYR A 53 -9.29 3.08 8.70
N LYS A 54 -8.30 3.42 7.85
CA LYS A 54 -8.53 4.16 6.60
C LYS A 54 -7.60 3.67 5.50
N ALA A 55 -8.14 3.58 4.29
CA ALA A 55 -7.39 3.31 3.07
C ALA A 55 -8.13 4.00 1.91
N PHE A 56 -7.53 5.04 1.33
CA PHE A 56 -8.11 5.75 0.18
C PHE A 56 -7.05 6.47 -0.65
N ALA A 57 -7.38 6.74 -1.91
CA ALA A 57 -6.56 7.48 -2.86
C ALA A 57 -7.28 8.73 -3.34
N TYR A 58 -6.54 9.82 -3.51
CA TYR A 58 -7.05 11.09 -4.05
C TYR A 58 -6.02 11.81 -4.89
N LYS A 59 -6.47 12.69 -5.78
CA LYS A 59 -5.61 13.58 -6.57
C LYS A 59 -5.35 14.88 -5.81
N HIS A 60 -4.10 15.32 -5.77
CA HIS A 60 -3.73 16.62 -5.23
C HIS A 60 -2.56 17.19 -6.01
N LYS A 61 -2.71 18.41 -6.57
CA LYS A 61 -1.64 19.13 -7.30
C LYS A 61 -0.90 18.28 -8.36
N GLY A 62 -1.63 17.41 -9.07
CA GLY A 62 -1.06 16.54 -10.11
C GLY A 62 -0.50 15.20 -9.60
N TYR A 63 -0.48 14.95 -8.29
CA TYR A 63 -0.08 13.66 -7.71
C TYR A 63 -1.30 12.83 -7.32
N ILE A 64 -1.10 11.51 -7.27
CA ILE A 64 -2.02 10.57 -6.65
C ILE A 64 -1.47 10.22 -5.27
N ILE A 65 -2.22 10.54 -4.23
CA ILE A 65 -1.84 10.31 -2.85
C ILE A 65 -2.63 9.12 -2.32
N LEU A 66 -1.92 8.08 -1.86
CA LEU A 66 -2.51 6.95 -1.16
C LEU A 66 -2.35 7.19 0.35
N ASN A 67 -3.46 7.21 1.07
CA ASN A 67 -3.49 7.42 2.51
C ASN A 67 -3.90 6.13 3.22
N PHE A 68 -3.11 5.74 4.22
CA PHE A 68 -3.38 4.60 5.08
C PHE A 68 -3.29 5.02 6.55
N GLU A 69 -4.24 4.55 7.35
CA GLU A 69 -4.28 4.74 8.80
C GLU A 69 -4.56 3.39 9.45
N ALA A 70 -3.75 2.96 10.42
CA ALA A 70 -3.86 1.65 11.06
C ALA A 70 -3.39 1.69 12.52
N ASN A 71 -3.69 0.64 13.28
CA ASN A 71 -3.15 0.44 14.63
C ASN A 71 -1.63 0.21 14.65
N GLY A 72 -1.06 -0.13 13.49
CA GLY A 72 0.36 -0.28 13.24
C GLY A 72 0.59 -0.91 11.88
N PHE A 73 1.84 -0.96 11.44
CA PHE A 73 2.24 -1.59 10.18
C PHE A 73 3.41 -2.55 10.42
N LEU A 74 3.45 -3.64 9.67
CA LEU A 74 4.57 -4.58 9.60
C LEU A 74 5.72 -4.00 8.78
N ARG A 75 6.91 -4.59 8.88
CA ARG A 75 8.05 -4.19 8.07
C ARG A 75 7.73 -4.23 6.57
N SER A 76 7.83 -3.06 5.93
CA SER A 76 7.53 -2.81 4.51
C SER A 76 6.06 -2.98 4.09
N GLN A 77 5.12 -3.04 5.03
CA GLN A 77 3.72 -3.35 4.72
C GLN A 77 3.10 -2.43 3.69
N ILE A 78 3.15 -1.13 3.94
CA ILE A 78 2.59 -0.14 3.01
C ILE A 78 3.18 -0.29 1.61
N ARG A 79 4.51 -0.46 1.50
CA ARG A 79 5.17 -0.59 0.20
C ARG A 79 4.74 -1.85 -0.55
N MET A 80 4.52 -2.96 0.16
CA MET A 80 4.01 -4.19 -0.44
C MET A 80 2.55 -4.06 -0.86
N MET A 81 1.70 -3.44 -0.03
CA MET A 81 0.32 -3.15 -0.38
C MET A 81 0.24 -2.26 -1.63
N VAL A 82 1.01 -1.18 -1.69
CA VAL A 82 1.06 -0.29 -2.86
C VAL A 82 1.55 -1.03 -4.10
N GLY A 83 2.61 -1.84 -4.00
CA GLY A 83 3.07 -2.66 -5.12
C GLY A 83 1.98 -3.60 -5.63
N SER A 84 1.26 -4.26 -4.73
CA SER A 84 0.13 -5.14 -5.07
C SER A 84 -1.05 -4.38 -5.68
N LEU A 85 -1.42 -3.20 -5.17
CA LEU A 85 -2.50 -2.39 -5.74
C LEU A 85 -2.25 -2.04 -7.21
N LEU A 86 -0.98 -1.79 -7.57
CA LEU A 86 -0.58 -1.43 -8.92
C LEU A 86 -0.52 -2.61 -9.89
N LYS A 87 -0.23 -3.83 -9.42
CA LYS A 87 -0.03 -5.00 -10.29
C LYS A 87 -1.18 -6.01 -10.28
N LEU A 88 -1.94 -6.10 -9.20
CA LEU A 88 -2.95 -7.14 -8.99
C LEU A 88 -4.36 -6.62 -9.21
N ASN A 89 -5.25 -7.50 -9.64
CA ASN A 89 -6.70 -7.26 -9.63
C ASN A 89 -7.31 -7.52 -8.24
N GLU A 90 -8.60 -7.22 -8.08
CA GLU A 90 -9.31 -7.36 -6.79
C GLU A 90 -9.30 -8.81 -6.26
N LYS A 91 -9.51 -9.79 -7.15
CA LYS A 91 -9.50 -11.21 -6.79
C LYS A 91 -8.13 -11.63 -6.27
N GLU A 92 -7.06 -11.27 -6.98
CA GLU A 92 -5.69 -11.59 -6.58
C GLU A 92 -5.30 -10.90 -5.27
N LEU A 93 -5.78 -9.67 -5.03
CA LEU A 93 -5.59 -8.97 -3.76
C LEU A 93 -6.26 -9.70 -2.59
N LEU A 94 -7.52 -10.12 -2.76
CA LEU A 94 -8.26 -10.90 -1.76
C LEU A 94 -7.58 -12.26 -1.50
N GLU A 95 -7.15 -12.94 -2.56
CA GLU A 95 -6.38 -14.18 -2.43
C GLU A 95 -5.07 -13.96 -1.68
N LYS A 96 -4.42 -12.80 -1.87
CA LYS A 96 -3.19 -12.43 -1.16
C LYS A 96 -3.43 -12.11 0.31
N LEU A 97 -4.55 -11.50 0.66
CA LEU A 97 -4.96 -11.27 2.05
C LEU A 97 -5.28 -12.56 2.80
N THR A 98 -5.79 -13.57 2.10
CA THR A 98 -6.24 -14.81 2.73
C THR A 98 -5.11 -15.84 2.82
N ASP A 99 -4.58 -16.32 1.70
CA ASP A 99 -3.64 -17.46 1.76
C ASP A 99 -2.65 -17.60 0.60
N LYS A 100 -2.93 -17.03 -0.57
CA LYS A 100 -2.04 -17.18 -1.74
C LYS A 100 -0.98 -16.08 -1.78
N ASN A 101 0.29 -16.47 -1.74
CA ASN A 101 1.35 -15.50 -1.91
C ASN A 101 1.60 -15.14 -3.38
N HIS A 102 0.86 -14.14 -3.88
CA HIS A 102 1.15 -13.50 -5.17
C HIS A 102 2.46 -12.71 -5.08
N LYS A 103 3.51 -13.13 -5.79
CA LYS A 103 4.82 -12.47 -5.76
C LYS A 103 4.75 -11.14 -6.49
N VAL A 104 4.88 -10.05 -5.73
CA VAL A 104 4.87 -8.68 -6.22
C VAL A 104 5.97 -7.90 -5.52
N ASP A 105 6.74 -7.13 -6.29
CA ASP A 105 7.76 -6.24 -5.75
C ASP A 105 7.12 -5.16 -4.88
N SER A 106 7.77 -4.84 -3.77
CA SER A 106 7.40 -3.67 -2.97
C SER A 106 7.60 -2.40 -3.79
N ALA A 107 6.67 -1.46 -3.69
CA ALA A 107 6.82 -0.13 -4.27
C ALA A 107 8.15 0.53 -3.83
N PRO A 108 8.74 1.41 -4.66
CA PRO A 108 9.91 2.21 -4.29
C PRO A 108 9.73 2.95 -2.94
N PRO A 109 10.81 3.18 -2.17
CA PRO A 109 10.72 3.76 -0.83
C PRO A 109 10.52 5.29 -0.82
N ASN A 110 10.99 5.97 -1.86
CA ASN A 110 11.03 7.43 -2.01
C ASN A 110 9.66 8.13 -1.89
N GLY A 111 8.56 7.44 -2.22
CA GLY A 111 7.21 8.01 -2.13
C GLY A 111 6.48 7.80 -0.81
N LEU A 112 7.11 7.22 0.22
CA LEU A 112 6.44 6.87 1.49
C LEU A 112 6.76 7.88 2.59
N TYR A 113 5.72 8.42 3.22
CA TYR A 113 5.82 9.39 4.30
C TYR A 113 4.96 9.02 5.50
N LEU A 114 5.49 9.25 6.69
CA LEU A 114 4.69 9.25 7.92
C LEU A 114 4.03 10.62 8.07
N ALA A 115 2.71 10.68 7.90
CA ALA A 115 1.97 11.95 7.92
C ALA A 115 1.54 12.37 9.34
N LYS A 116 1.08 11.44 10.17
CA LYS A 116 0.53 11.74 11.51
C LYS A 116 0.57 10.52 12.42
N ILE A 117 0.79 10.76 13.72
CA ILE A 117 0.56 9.80 14.81
C ILE A 117 -0.63 10.31 15.63
N LYS A 118 -1.52 9.41 16.03
CA LYS A 118 -2.65 9.70 16.92
C LYS A 118 -2.41 9.04 18.27
N TYR A 119 -2.77 9.73 19.34
CA TYR A 119 -2.66 9.29 20.74
C TYR A 119 -4.06 9.08 21.31
#